data_AF-A0A2E5FDL0-F1
#
_entry.id   AF-A0A2E5FDL0-F1
#
_cell.length_a   1.000
_cell.length_b   1.000
_cell.length_c   1.000
_cell.angle_alpha   90.00
_cell.angle_beta   90.00
_cell.angle_gamma   90.00
#
_symmetry.space_group_name_H-M   'P 1'
#
loop_
_entity.id
_entity.type
_entity.pdbx_description
1 polymer ?
#
loop_
_entity_poly.entity_id
_entity_poly.type
_entity_poly.pdbx_seq_one_letter_code
_entity_poly.pdbx_strand_id
1 'polypeptide(L)'
;MRVYERQYVRVVYRRDIRLKTDEYSNLLARCENISAGGLGLYCDQITAQVIMPSGYQLSPEKPLLLSVELDLAGAEFRATCSVQNSYRLSQDKFNFNLKFISFEGNGQEKLETFLKQQSTSQ
;
A
#
# COMPACT_ATOMS: atom_id res chain seq x y z
N MET A 1 -11.48 18.23 -10.08
CA MET A 1 -10.45 17.31 -9.55
C MET A 1 -9.76 18.01 -8.38
N ARG A 2 -10.05 17.66 -7.13
CA ARG A 2 -9.33 18.25 -5.98
C ARG A 2 -7.95 17.62 -5.93
N VAL A 3 -6.91 18.43 -6.06
CA VAL A 3 -5.53 17.99 -5.84
C VAL A 3 -5.38 17.82 -4.33
N TYR A 4 -5.39 16.57 -3.86
CA TYR A 4 -5.06 16.28 -2.46
C TYR A 4 -3.56 16.47 -2.29
N GLU A 5 -3.16 17.54 -1.58
CA GLU A 5 -1.77 17.79 -1.24
C GLU A 5 -1.21 16.67 -0.35
N ARG A 6 0.07 16.38 -0.51
CA ARG A 6 0.74 15.34 0.26
C ARG A 6 0.86 15.79 1.72
N GLN A 7 0.22 15.04 2.61
CA GLN A 7 0.23 15.31 4.05
C GLN A 7 1.43 14.67 4.78
N TYR A 8 2.04 13.64 4.19
CA TYR A 8 3.09 12.85 4.85
C TYR A 8 4.32 12.67 3.95
N VAL A 9 5.50 12.76 4.57
CA VAL A 9 6.78 12.40 3.94
C VAL A 9 6.79 10.90 3.64
N ARG A 10 7.21 10.54 2.43
CA ARG A 10 7.36 9.15 1.99
C ARG A 10 8.83 8.76 2.00
N VAL A 11 9.14 7.66 2.65
CA VAL A 11 10.47 7.03 2.59
C VAL A 11 10.47 5.95 1.52
N VAL A 12 11.55 5.84 0.75
CA VAL A 12 11.70 4.78 -0.24
C VAL A 12 11.83 3.45 0.50
N TYR A 13 10.97 2.49 0.18
CA TYR A 13 10.95 1.19 0.84
C TYR A 13 10.69 0.06 -0.15
N ARG A 14 11.74 -0.32 -0.89
CA ARG A 14 11.68 -1.30 -1.98
C ARG A 14 11.76 -2.72 -1.43
N ARG A 15 10.60 -3.26 -1.04
CA ARG A 15 10.44 -4.62 -0.48
C ARG A 15 9.25 -5.33 -1.09
N ASP A 16 9.33 -6.65 -1.14
CA ASP A 16 8.19 -7.48 -1.51
C ASP A 16 7.20 -7.49 -0.33
N ILE A 17 5.91 -7.41 -0.67
CA ILE A 17 4.81 -7.35 0.29
C ILE A 17 3.76 -8.36 -0.11
N ARG A 18 3.04 -8.88 0.89
CA ARG A 18 1.88 -9.73 0.66
C ARG A 18 0.62 -8.89 0.75
N LEU A 19 -0.30 -9.14 -0.17
CA LEU A 19 -1.61 -8.51 -0.20
C LEU A 19 -2.68 -9.59 -0.08
N LYS A 20 -3.78 -9.24 0.58
CA LYS A 20 -5.00 -10.04 0.63
C LYS A 20 -6.18 -9.17 0.21
N THR A 21 -6.99 -9.72 -0.68
CA THR A 21 -8.34 -9.23 -0.99
C THR A 21 -9.35 -10.17 -0.32
N ASP A 22 -10.64 -9.84 -0.40
CA ASP A 22 -11.71 -10.73 0.09
C ASP A 22 -11.72 -12.09 -0.65
N GLU A 23 -11.26 -12.11 -1.91
CA GLU A 23 -11.27 -13.29 -2.76
C GLU A 23 -9.93 -14.06 -2.76
N TYR A 24 -8.80 -13.38 -2.52
CA TYR A 24 -7.46 -13.94 -2.66
C TYR A 24 -6.59 -13.61 -1.44
N SER A 25 -6.00 -14.64 -0.84
CA SER A 25 -5.29 -14.52 0.42
C SER A 25 -3.77 -14.38 0.31
N ASN A 26 -3.19 -14.46 -0.89
CA ASN A 26 -1.73 -14.42 -1.09
C ASN A 26 -1.34 -13.85 -2.46
N LEU A 27 -1.46 -12.54 -2.63
CA LEU A 27 -0.91 -11.83 -3.78
C LEU A 27 0.45 -11.24 -3.42
N LEU A 28 1.38 -11.25 -4.36
CA LEU A 28 2.70 -10.62 -4.18
C LEU A 28 2.76 -9.31 -4.97
N ALA A 29 3.30 -8.29 -4.31
CA ALA A 29 3.58 -7.01 -4.93
C ALA A 29 4.90 -6.46 -4.39
N ARG A 30 5.39 -5.37 -5.00
CA ARG A 30 6.59 -4.68 -4.53
C ARG A 30 6.20 -3.31 -3.99
N CYS A 31 6.39 -3.09 -2.70
CA CYS A 31 6.35 -1.75 -2.13
C CYS A 31 7.42 -0.89 -2.78
N GLU A 32 7.07 0.35 -3.08
CA GLU A 32 7.99 1.36 -3.58
C GLU A 32 8.39 2.32 -2.47
N ASN A 33 7.39 2.79 -1.73
CA ASN A 33 7.53 3.79 -0.68
C ASN A 33 6.42 3.63 0.36
N ILE A 34 6.70 4.12 1.55
CA ILE A 34 5.77 4.11 2.69
C ILE A 34 5.83 5.46 3.41
N SER A 35 4.71 5.88 3.97
CA SER A 35 4.60 7.03 4.86
C SER A 35 3.71 6.69 6.05
N ALA A 36 3.50 7.64 6.96
CA ALA A 36 2.56 7.45 8.06
C ALA A 36 1.10 7.27 7.60
N GLY A 37 0.76 7.72 6.37
CA GLY A 37 -0.60 7.67 5.84
C GLY A 37 -0.88 6.51 4.88
N GLY A 38 0.15 5.82 4.39
CA GLY A 38 -0.07 4.75 3.41
C GLY A 38 1.21 4.30 2.70
N LEU A 39 1.03 3.55 1.61
CA LEU A 39 2.13 3.01 0.81
C LEU A 39 1.83 3.05 -0.68
N GLY A 40 2.87 3.16 -1.49
CA GLY A 40 2.83 2.95 -2.93
C GLY A 40 3.39 1.57 -3.27
N LEU A 41 2.73 0.84 -4.18
CA LEU A 41 3.21 -0.46 -4.65
C LEU A 41 3.19 -0.57 -6.17
N TYR A 42 3.99 -1.52 -6.66
CA TYR A 42 3.98 -2.00 -8.03
C TYR A 42 3.59 -3.47 -8.09
N CYS A 43 2.84 -3.85 -9.11
CA CYS A 43 2.53 -5.23 -9.40
C CYS A 43 2.36 -5.47 -10.91
N ASP A 44 2.27 -6.74 -11.29
CA ASP A 44 2.00 -7.17 -12.65
C ASP A 44 0.51 -7.01 -13.02
N GLN A 45 0.19 -7.27 -14.29
CA GLN A 45 -1.18 -7.17 -14.79
C GLN A 45 -2.14 -8.12 -14.07
N ILE A 46 -1.72 -9.35 -13.77
CA ILE A 46 -2.58 -10.37 -13.15
C ILE A 46 -2.98 -9.90 -11.75
N THR A 47 -2.01 -9.51 -10.95
CA THR A 47 -2.22 -8.99 -9.59
C THR A 47 -3.04 -7.70 -9.62
N ALA A 48 -2.80 -6.81 -10.59
CA ALA A 48 -3.59 -5.59 -10.74
C ALA A 48 -5.07 -5.89 -11.03
N GLN A 49 -5.36 -6.88 -11.89
CA GLN A 49 -6.74 -7.28 -12.21
C GLN A 49 -7.43 -7.99 -11.04
N VAL A 50 -6.67 -8.70 -10.19
CA VAL A 50 -7.21 -9.28 -8.96
C VAL A 50 -7.52 -8.20 -7.93
N ILE A 51 -6.62 -7.23 -7.75
CA ILE A 51 -6.84 -6.11 -6.82
C ILE A 51 -8.04 -5.28 -7.27
N MET A 52 -8.04 -4.85 -8.53
CA MET A 52 -9.04 -3.96 -9.08
C MET A 52 -9.50 -4.50 -10.44
N PRO A 53 -10.60 -5.27 -10.46
CA PRO A 53 -11.13 -5.87 -11.67
C PRO A 53 -11.44 -4.84 -12.76
N SER A 54 -11.41 -5.28 -14.02
CA SER A 54 -11.69 -4.42 -15.16
C SER A 54 -13.08 -3.79 -15.05
N GLY A 55 -13.16 -2.47 -15.20
CA GLY A 55 -14.41 -1.71 -15.06
C GLY A 55 -14.76 -1.31 -13.63
N TYR A 56 -13.99 -1.72 -12.61
CA TYR A 56 -14.18 -1.23 -11.26
C TYR A 56 -13.92 0.28 -11.19
N GLN A 57 -14.86 1.01 -10.57
CA GLN A 57 -14.74 2.44 -10.35
C GLN A 57 -14.52 2.69 -8.85
N LEU A 58 -13.35 3.26 -8.52
CA LEU A 58 -13.06 3.67 -7.14
C LEU A 58 -14.06 4.75 -6.71
N SER A 59 -14.76 4.48 -5.62
CA SER A 59 -15.69 5.42 -5.00
C SER A 59 -15.35 5.57 -3.52
N PRO A 60 -15.33 6.80 -2.96
CA PRO A 60 -15.20 7.01 -1.52
C PRO A 60 -16.27 6.29 -0.69
N GLU A 61 -17.46 6.08 -1.25
CA GLU A 61 -18.58 5.41 -0.58
C GLU A 61 -18.40 3.88 -0.52
N LYS A 62 -17.59 3.32 -1.42
CA LYS A 62 -17.29 1.89 -1.53
C LYS A 62 -15.79 1.71 -1.75
N PRO A 63 -14.97 1.95 -0.71
CA PRO A 63 -13.53 1.82 -0.81
C PRO A 63 -13.18 0.36 -1.08
N LEU A 64 -12.27 0.14 -2.04
CA LEU A 64 -11.68 -1.17 -2.27
C LEU A 64 -10.62 -1.41 -1.20
N LEU A 65 -10.83 -2.42 -0.35
CA LEU A 65 -9.98 -2.71 0.80
C LEU A 65 -8.96 -3.82 0.48
N LEU A 66 -7.78 -3.71 1.07
CA LEU A 66 -6.68 -4.66 0.95
C LEU A 66 -6.03 -4.84 2.32
N SER A 67 -5.84 -6.07 2.77
CA SER A 67 -4.91 -6.33 3.87
C SER A 67 -3.50 -6.38 3.31
N VAL A 68 -2.57 -5.71 3.97
CA VAL A 68 -1.15 -5.69 3.60
C VAL A 68 -0.36 -6.29 4.74
N GLU A 69 0.56 -7.19 4.39
CA GLU A 69 1.56 -7.74 5.32
C GLU A 69 2.95 -7.48 4.75
N LEU A 70 3.82 -6.87 5.57
CA LEU A 70 5.21 -6.64 5.23
C LEU A 70 6.09 -6.60 6.47
N ASP A 71 7.38 -6.86 6.27
CA ASP A 71 8.40 -6.64 7.29
C ASP A 71 8.84 -5.17 7.26
N LEU A 72 8.88 -4.52 8.42
CA LEU A 72 9.44 -3.18 8.64
C LEU A 72 10.79 -3.31 9.37
N ALA A 73 11.83 -3.74 8.66
CA ALA A 73 13.18 -3.90 9.17
C ALA A 73 13.27 -4.84 10.40
N GLY A 74 12.68 -6.02 10.29
CA GLY A 74 12.65 -7.06 11.34
C GLY A 74 11.40 -7.06 12.21
N ALA A 75 10.47 -6.12 11.97
CA ALA A 75 9.18 -6.07 12.66
C ALA A 75 8.05 -6.41 11.69
N GLU A 76 7.31 -7.48 11.98
CA GLU A 76 6.09 -7.80 11.23
C GLU A 76 5.05 -6.69 11.39
N PHE A 77 4.57 -6.19 10.26
CA PHE A 77 3.57 -5.14 10.16
C PHE A 77 2.40 -5.62 9.30
N ARG A 78 1.18 -5.40 9.82
CA ARG A 78 -0.07 -5.71 9.13
C ARG A 78 -1.04 -4.55 9.25
N ALA A 79 -1.68 -4.22 8.15
CA ALA A 79 -2.65 -3.13 8.08
C ALA A 79 -3.73 -3.38 7.04
N THR A 80 -4.93 -2.91 7.32
CA THR A 80 -5.98 -2.78 6.31
C THR A 80 -5.82 -1.43 5.62
N CYS A 81 -5.81 -1.46 4.30
CA CYS A 81 -5.65 -0.30 3.45
C CYS A 81 -6.84 -0.14 2.52
N SER A 82 -7.08 1.09 2.07
CA SER A 82 -7.99 1.40 0.97
C SER A 82 -7.18 1.80 -0.27
N VAL A 83 -7.59 1.34 -1.45
CA VAL A 83 -7.02 1.81 -2.72
C VAL A 83 -7.51 3.23 -2.97
N GLN A 84 -6.58 4.18 -3.08
CA GLN A 84 -6.88 5.59 -3.35
C GLN A 84 -6.87 5.90 -4.85
N ASN A 85 -5.92 5.32 -5.58
CA ASN A 85 -5.85 5.37 -7.02
C ASN A 85 -4.96 4.24 -7.54
N SER A 86 -5.06 4.01 -8.84
CA SER A 86 -4.20 3.13 -9.59
C SER A 86 -3.93 3.71 -10.97
N TYR A 87 -2.79 3.36 -11.55
CA TYR A 87 -2.46 3.72 -12.92
C TYR A 87 -1.49 2.71 -13.53
N ARG A 88 -1.59 2.55 -14.84
CA ARG A 88 -0.68 1.70 -15.62
C ARG A 88 0.59 2.49 -15.93
N LEU A 89 1.75 1.91 -15.63
CA LEU A 89 3.06 2.48 -15.98
C LEU A 89 3.61 1.92 -17.29
N SER A 90 3.43 0.62 -17.52
CA SER A 90 3.81 -0.05 -18.76
C SER A 90 2.89 -1.25 -18.99
N GLN A 91 3.18 -2.06 -20.00
CA GLN A 91 2.32 -3.20 -20.34
C GLN A 91 2.05 -4.11 -19.13
N ASP A 92 3.10 -4.48 -18.40
CA ASP A 92 3.06 -5.40 -17.25
C ASP A 92 3.45 -4.73 -15.92
N LYS A 93 3.28 -3.41 -15.82
CA LYS A 93 3.58 -2.69 -14.58
C LYS A 93 2.47 -1.73 -14.22
N PHE A 94 1.87 -1.97 -13.06
CA PHE A 94 0.79 -1.17 -12.51
C PHE A 94 1.20 -0.60 -11.17
N ASN A 95 0.77 0.62 -10.86
CA ASN A 95 0.97 1.25 -9.57
C ASN A 95 -0.37 1.35 -8.83
N PHE A 96 -0.31 1.13 -7.52
CA PHE A 96 -1.42 1.42 -6.61
C PHE A 96 -0.92 2.30 -5.48
N ASN A 97 -1.67 3.37 -5.18
CA ASN A 97 -1.50 4.13 -3.95
C ASN A 97 -2.55 3.70 -2.94
N LEU A 98 -2.08 3.24 -1.79
CA LEU A 98 -2.91 2.77 -0.70
C LEU A 98 -2.89 3.76 0.46
N LYS A 99 -4.01 3.88 1.16
CA LYS A 99 -4.14 4.63 2.41
C LYS A 99 -4.45 3.68 3.55
N PHE A 100 -3.74 3.80 4.67
CA PHE A 100 -4.02 3.01 5.88
C PHE A 100 -5.40 3.37 6.45
N ILE A 101 -6.16 2.34 6.82
CA ILE A 101 -7.48 2.43 7.44
C ILE A 101 -7.43 1.95 8.89
N SER A 102 -6.75 0.83 9.13
CA SER A 102 -6.52 0.29 10.46
C SER A 102 -5.22 -0.52 10.50
N PHE A 103 -4.71 -0.71 11.71
CA PHE A 103 -3.49 -1.47 11.98
C PHE A 103 -3.83 -2.67 12.86
N GLU A 104 -3.17 -3.80 12.64
CA GLU A 104 -3.28 -4.95 13.56
C GLU A 104 -2.25 -4.82 14.69
N GLY A 105 -2.67 -5.14 15.92
CA GLY A 105 -1.81 -5.06 17.10
C GLY A 105 -1.17 -3.67 17.28
N ASN A 106 0.14 -3.64 17.50
CA ASN A 106 0.92 -2.41 17.63
C ASN A 106 1.49 -1.89 16.30
N GLY A 107 0.81 -2.16 15.18
CA GLY A 107 1.27 -1.80 13.84
C GLY A 107 1.56 -0.30 13.66
N GLN A 108 0.75 0.59 14.26
CA GLN A 108 0.98 2.03 14.18
C GLN A 108 2.30 2.45 14.85
N GLU A 109 2.55 1.97 16.07
CA GLU A 109 3.78 2.27 16.82
C GLU A 109 5.03 1.75 16.09
N LYS A 110 4.94 0.54 15.52
CA LYS A 110 5.99 -0.05 14.67
C LYS A 110 6.28 0.81 13.45
N LEU A 111 5.24 1.27 12.75
CA LEU A 111 5.38 2.15 11.58
C LEU A 111 6.04 3.48 11.96
N GLU A 112 5.57 4.12 13.02
CA GLU A 112 6.14 5.39 13.49
C GLU A 112 7.62 5.24 13.89
N THR A 113 7.96 4.15 14.58
CA THR A 113 9.35 3.83 14.95
C THR A 113 10.21 3.64 13.70
N PHE A 114 9.73 2.85 12.74
CA PHE A 114 10.41 2.62 11.48
C PHE A 114 10.64 3.94 10.71
N LEU A 115 9.62 4.78 10.55
CA LEU A 115 9.72 6.04 9.81
C LEU A 115 10.71 7.02 10.48
N LYS A 116 10.75 7.06 11.82
CA LYS A 116 11.75 7.85 12.56
C LYS A 116 13.17 7.39 12.24
N GLN A 117 13.44 6.09 12.28
CA GLN A 117 14.76 5.52 11.97
C GLN A 117 15.20 5.83 10.53
N GLN A 118 14.29 5.76 9.56
CA GLN A 118 14.59 6.09 8.17
C GLN A 118 14.86 7.60 7.97
N SER A 119 14.23 8.46 8.78
CA SER A 119 14.42 9.91 8.70
C SER A 119 15.74 10.36 9.32
N THR A 120 16.30 9.61 10.27
CA THR A 120 17.63 9.87 10.87
C THR A 120 18.79 9.34 10.01
N SER A 121 18.50 8.52 9.00
CA SER A 121 19.50 7.91 8.12
C SER A 121 19.71 8.66 6.79
N GLN A 122 19.09 9.84 6.63
CA GLN A 122 19.29 10.77 5.50
C GLN A 122 20.17 11.94 5.94
#